data_AF-A0A958DNM2-F1
#
_entry.id   AF-A0A958DNM2-F1
#
_cell.length_a   1.000
_cell.length_b   1.000
_cell.length_c   1.000
_cell.angle_alpha   90.00
_cell.angle_beta   90.00
_cell.angle_gamma   90.00
#
_symmetry.space_group_name_H-M   'P 1'
#
loop_
_entity.id
_entity.type
_entity.pdbx_description
1 polymer ?
#
loop_
_entity_poly.entity_id
_entity_poly.type
_entity_poly.pdbx_seq_one_letter_code
_entity_poly.pdbx_strand_id
1 'polypeptide(L)'
;LQENSQLIGGMLTAIKSFVETAFSGSGQDDLRDVNLDDHKIRIQNGRYSYIAVVYTGYPNREFDDMLRECHDIIHKNFHQQLRNYDGNNEALSGIEMPLLDIIRKMQAIENE
;
A
#
# COMPACT_ATOMS: atom_id res chain seq x y z
N LEU A 1 27.51 7.27 -4.50
CA LEU A 1 26.19 7.39 -3.83
C LEU A 1 25.04 7.77 -4.78
N GLN A 2 25.26 7.98 -6.09
CA GLN A 2 24.20 8.36 -7.05
C GLN A 2 23.51 7.17 -7.77
N GLU A 3 24.12 5.98 -7.81
CA GLU A 3 23.60 4.85 -8.62
C GLU A 3 22.41 4.11 -7.97
N ASN A 4 22.29 4.12 -6.64
CA ASN A 4 21.20 3.41 -5.95
C ASN A 4 19.81 4.03 -6.23
N SER A 5 19.73 5.34 -6.46
CA SER A 5 18.44 6.02 -6.68
C SER A 5 17.81 5.67 -8.04
N GLN A 6 18.62 5.50 -9.08
CA GLN A 6 18.16 5.15 -10.43
C GLN A 6 17.75 3.67 -10.53
N LEU A 7 18.43 2.77 -9.82
CA LEU A 7 18.03 1.37 -9.69
C LEU A 7 16.71 1.21 -8.93
N ILE A 8 16.51 1.95 -7.85
CA ILE A 8 15.24 1.96 -7.10
C ILE A 8 14.11 2.50 -7.97
N GLY A 9 14.32 3.59 -8.73
CA GLY A 9 13.32 4.13 -9.65
C GLY A 9 12.94 3.18 -10.79
N GLY A 10 13.91 2.45 -11.34
CA GLY A 10 13.69 1.44 -12.38
C GLY A 10 12.88 0.24 -11.88
N MET A 11 13.22 -0.30 -10.70
CA MET A 11 12.46 -1.39 -10.08
C MET A 11 11.06 -0.94 -9.64
N LEU A 12 10.90 0.28 -9.14
CA LEU A 12 9.57 0.82 -8.78
C LEU A 12 8.69 0.97 -10.02
N THR A 13 9.27 1.34 -11.17
CA THR A 13 8.57 1.40 -12.46
C THR A 13 8.16 0.02 -12.94
N ALA A 14 9.01 -0.98 -12.77
CA ALA A 14 8.69 -2.37 -13.08
C ALA A 14 7.58 -2.93 -12.16
N ILE A 15 7.62 -2.61 -10.86
CA ILE A 15 6.57 -2.94 -9.90
C ILE A 15 5.26 -2.25 -10.29
N LYS A 16 5.28 -0.95 -10.64
CA LYS A 16 4.11 -0.21 -11.11
C LYS A 16 3.49 -0.86 -12.35
N SER A 17 4.31 -1.18 -13.35
CA SER A 17 3.86 -1.81 -14.60
C SER A 17 3.31 -3.23 -14.37
N PHE A 18 3.93 -3.99 -13.46
CA PHE A 18 3.45 -5.30 -13.06
C PHE A 18 2.11 -5.23 -12.32
N VAL A 19 1.98 -4.31 -11.37
CA VAL A 19 0.75 -4.02 -10.63
C VAL A 19 -0.35 -3.63 -11.62
N GLU A 20 -0.13 -2.63 -12.49
CA GLU A 20 -1.10 -2.22 -13.52
C GLU A 20 -1.56 -3.40 -14.40
N THR A 21 -0.66 -4.32 -14.76
CA THR A 21 -0.98 -5.52 -15.53
C THR A 21 -1.83 -6.51 -14.72
N ALA A 22 -1.47 -6.76 -13.46
CA ALA A 22 -2.20 -7.67 -12.56
C ALA A 22 -3.60 -7.16 -12.17
N PHE A 23 -3.83 -5.84 -12.17
CA PHE A 23 -5.12 -5.21 -11.86
C PHE A 23 -5.99 -4.92 -13.09
N SER A 24 -5.44 -4.97 -14.31
CA SER A 24 -6.20 -4.77 -15.56
C SER A 24 -7.21 -5.89 -15.86
N GLY A 25 -7.11 -7.02 -15.15
CA GLY A 25 -7.99 -8.17 -15.29
C GLY A 25 -8.71 -8.52 -14.00
N SER A 26 -10.04 -8.43 -14.04
CA SER A 26 -11.02 -9.00 -13.10
C SER A 26 -11.22 -8.28 -11.76
N GLY A 27 -12.40 -7.66 -11.64
CA GLY A 27 -13.44 -8.11 -10.71
C GLY A 27 -13.21 -7.81 -9.24
N GLN A 28 -14.15 -7.04 -8.69
CA GLN A 28 -14.27 -6.69 -7.28
C GLN A 28 -14.07 -7.92 -6.36
N ASP A 29 -13.28 -7.69 -5.31
CA ASP A 29 -13.49 -8.18 -3.94
C ASP A 29 -12.40 -9.05 -3.27
N ASP A 30 -11.34 -9.46 -3.96
CA ASP A 30 -10.33 -10.31 -3.30
C ASP A 30 -9.00 -9.62 -3.00
N LEU A 31 -8.59 -9.75 -1.74
CA LEU A 31 -7.24 -9.56 -1.22
C LEU A 31 -6.27 -10.38 -2.10
N ARG A 32 -5.35 -9.74 -2.83
CA ARG A 32 -4.39 -10.44 -3.70
C ARG A 32 -2.98 -10.28 -3.15
N ASP A 33 -2.34 -11.39 -2.83
CA ASP A 33 -0.92 -11.48 -2.49
C ASP A 33 -0.10 -11.73 -3.77
N VAL A 34 0.94 -10.93 -3.99
CA VAL A 34 1.93 -11.11 -5.06
C VAL A 34 3.28 -11.45 -4.44
N ASN A 35 3.91 -12.56 -4.84
CA ASN A 35 5.24 -12.95 -4.37
C ASN A 35 6.32 -12.53 -5.38
N LEU A 36 7.29 -11.72 -4.97
CA LEU A 36 8.53 -11.36 -5.67
C LEU A 36 9.72 -11.87 -4.85
N ASP A 37 10.20 -13.09 -5.11
CA ASP A 37 11.29 -13.73 -4.34
C ASP A 37 11.06 -13.64 -2.81
N ASP A 38 11.86 -12.83 -2.10
CA ASP A 38 11.75 -12.62 -0.64
C ASP A 38 10.75 -11.51 -0.24
N HIS A 39 10.24 -10.75 -1.21
CA HIS A 39 9.31 -9.65 -1.01
C HIS A 39 7.90 -10.06 -1.45
N LYS A 40 6.91 -9.69 -0.65
CA LYS A 40 5.50 -9.94 -0.93
C LYS A 40 4.78 -8.61 -0.99
N ILE A 41 3.83 -8.49 -1.92
CA ILE A 41 2.96 -7.32 -2.04
C ILE A 41 1.57 -7.74 -1.62
N ARG A 42 1.04 -7.08 -0.59
CA ARG A 42 -0.36 -7.18 -0.19
C ARG A 42 -1.13 -6.02 -0.78
N ILE A 43 -2.24 -6.31 -1.44
CA ILE A 43 -3.12 -5.26 -1.99
C ILE A 43 -4.53 -5.42 -1.42
N GLN A 44 -5.03 -4.33 -0.84
CA GLN A 44 -6.37 -4.23 -0.29
C GLN A 44 -7.18 -3.21 -1.07
N ASN A 45 -8.32 -3.66 -1.59
CA ASN A 45 -9.26 -2.82 -2.30
C ASN A 45 -10.22 -2.15 -1.32
N GLY A 46 -10.51 -0.89 -1.60
CA GLY A 46 -11.49 -0.08 -0.89
C GLY A 46 -12.39 0.62 -1.90
N ARG A 47 -13.45 1.25 -1.41
CA ARG A 47 -14.50 1.78 -2.28
C ARG A 47 -14.01 2.87 -3.25
N TYR A 48 -13.07 3.69 -2.80
CA TYR A 48 -12.55 4.85 -3.55
C TYR A 48 -11.01 4.89 -3.59
N SER A 49 -10.35 3.85 -3.09
CA SER A 49 -8.89 3.75 -3.06
C SER A 49 -8.47 2.28 -2.93
N TYR A 50 -7.23 1.99 -3.28
CA TYR A 50 -6.56 0.74 -2.94
C TYR A 50 -5.27 1.06 -2.16
N ILE A 51 -4.89 0.17 -1.26
CA ILE A 51 -3.61 0.22 -0.54
C ILE A 51 -2.77 -0.96 -0.98
N ALA A 52 -1.51 -0.70 -1.34
CA ALA A 52 -0.52 -1.71 -1.65
C ALA A 52 0.65 -1.60 -0.68
N VAL A 53 1.00 -2.70 0.00
CA VAL A 53 2.12 -2.77 0.94
C VAL A 53 3.09 -3.84 0.50
N VAL A 54 4.37 -3.49 0.45
CA VAL A 54 5.47 -4.44 0.21
C VAL A 54 6.09 -4.81 1.54
N TYR A 55 6.22 -6.11 1.82
CA TYR A 55 6.75 -6.64 3.07
C TYR A 55 7.60 -7.89 2.79
N THR A 56 8.43 -8.29 3.75
CA THR A 56 9.21 -9.55 3.69
C THR A 56 8.75 -10.47 4.83
N GLY A 57 8.99 -11.78 4.68
CA GLY A 57 8.61 -12.77 5.71
C GLY A 57 7.17 -13.28 5.64
N TYR A 58 6.61 -13.66 6.80
CA TYR A 58 5.28 -14.25 6.92
C TYR A 58 4.37 -13.33 7.73
N PRO A 59 3.35 -12.71 7.11
CA PRO A 59 2.46 -11.80 7.81
C PRO A 59 1.58 -12.60 8.77
N ASN A 60 1.40 -12.10 9.98
CA ASN A 60 0.50 -12.67 10.97
C ASN A 60 -0.89 -11.98 10.87
N ARG A 61 -1.86 -12.46 11.65
CA ARG A 61 -3.20 -11.86 11.67
C ARG A 61 -3.18 -10.38 12.10
N GLU A 62 -2.24 -10.01 12.97
CA GLU A 62 -2.10 -8.64 13.46
C GLU A 62 -1.68 -7.67 12.34
N PHE A 63 -0.80 -8.10 11.42
CA PHE A 63 -0.46 -7.36 10.21
C PHE A 63 -1.70 -7.06 9.36
N ASP A 64 -2.55 -8.06 9.15
CA ASP A 64 -3.79 -7.91 8.36
C ASP A 64 -4.77 -6.94 9.03
N ASP A 65 -4.92 -7.04 10.35
CA ASP A 65 -5.82 -6.19 11.12
C ASP A 65 -5.30 -4.73 11.15
N MET A 66 -3.98 -4.52 11.26
CA MET A 66 -3.35 -3.20 11.16
C MET A 66 -3.53 -2.55 9.79
N LEU A 67 -3.35 -3.32 8.71
CA LEU A 67 -3.52 -2.82 7.36
C LEU A 67 -4.98 -2.40 7.11
N ARG A 68 -5.94 -3.23 7.57
CA ARG A 68 -7.37 -2.92 7.50
C ARG A 68 -7.71 -1.66 8.31
N GLU A 69 -7.22 -1.56 9.55
CA GLU A 69 -7.45 -0.39 10.42
C GLU A 69 -6.99 0.90 9.75
N CYS A 70 -5.80 0.91 9.13
CA CYS A 70 -5.32 2.09 8.43
C CYS A 70 -6.14 2.42 7.20
N HIS A 71 -6.55 1.41 6.42
CA HIS A 71 -7.39 1.64 5.26
C HIS A 71 -8.72 2.28 5.65
N ASP A 72 -9.30 1.82 6.76
CA ASP A 72 -10.51 2.39 7.34
C ASP A 72 -10.29 3.83 7.84
N ILE A 73 -9.17 4.12 8.50
CA ILE A 73 -8.81 5.48 8.93
C ILE A 73 -8.67 6.41 7.73
N ILE A 74 -7.97 5.98 6.68
CA ILE A 74 -7.82 6.75 5.45
C ILE A 74 -9.18 7.00 4.79
N HIS A 75 -10.01 5.96 4.67
CA HIS A 75 -11.35 6.11 4.10
C HIS A 75 -12.25 7.03 4.91
N LYS A 76 -12.14 7.01 6.24
CA LYS A 76 -12.92 7.86 7.13
C LYS A 76 -12.47 9.31 7.06
N ASN A 77 -11.16 9.56 7.11
CA ASN A 77 -10.60 10.91 7.19
C ASN A 77 -10.57 11.63 5.84
N PHE A 78 -10.43 10.88 4.74
CA PHE A 78 -10.29 11.42 3.39
C PHE A 78 -11.45 11.03 2.47
N HIS A 79 -12.60 10.63 3.02
CA HIS A 79 -13.74 10.11 2.25
C HIS A 79 -14.11 10.99 1.05
N GLN A 80 -14.29 12.29 1.30
CA GLN A 80 -14.77 13.23 0.29
C GLN A 80 -13.69 13.51 -0.77
N GLN A 81 -12.44 13.57 -0.34
CA GLN A 81 -11.28 13.83 -1.19
C GLN A 81 -10.97 12.63 -2.08
N LEU A 82 -11.06 11.41 -1.55
CA LEU A 82 -10.94 10.17 -2.33
C LEU A 82 -12.09 10.02 -3.32
N ARG A 83 -13.32 10.31 -2.91
CA ARG A 83 -14.50 10.22 -3.79
C ARG A 83 -14.45 11.22 -4.95
N ASN A 84 -13.94 12.41 -4.70
CA ASN A 84 -13.86 13.49 -5.68
C ASN A 84 -12.42 13.70 -6.19
N TYR A 85 -11.59 12.66 -6.13
CA TYR A 85 -10.19 12.76 -6.52
C TYR A 85 -10.07 13.12 -8.00
N ASP A 86 -9.43 14.24 -8.28
CA ASP A 86 -9.23 14.82 -9.60
C ASP A 86 -7.80 14.64 -10.12
N GLY A 87 -6.98 13.87 -9.41
CA GLY A 87 -5.56 13.72 -9.66
C GLY A 87 -4.68 14.70 -8.87
N ASN A 88 -5.24 15.64 -8.10
CA ASN A 88 -4.48 16.54 -7.25
C ASN A 88 -4.28 15.97 -5.83
N ASN A 89 -3.02 15.80 -5.44
CA ASN A 89 -2.65 15.28 -4.12
C ASN A 89 -2.69 16.32 -3.00
N GLU A 90 -2.79 17.62 -3.31
CA GLU A 90 -2.88 18.66 -2.28
C GLU A 90 -4.09 18.47 -1.36
N ALA A 91 -5.22 18.02 -1.92
CA ALA A 91 -6.43 17.69 -1.17
C ALA A 91 -6.25 16.49 -0.22
N LEU A 92 -5.22 15.67 -0.43
CA LEU A 92 -4.87 14.50 0.37
C LEU A 92 -3.72 14.77 1.35
N SER A 93 -3.34 16.02 1.57
CA SER A 93 -2.29 16.38 2.54
C SER A 93 -2.57 15.79 3.92
N GLY A 94 -1.59 15.11 4.51
CA GLY A 94 -1.71 14.43 5.81
C GLY A 94 -2.14 12.96 5.72
N ILE A 95 -2.45 12.44 4.52
CA ILE A 95 -2.78 11.01 4.30
C ILE A 95 -1.61 10.07 4.66
N GLU A 96 -0.39 10.61 4.72
CA GLU A 96 0.80 9.90 5.16
C GLU A 96 0.78 9.54 6.65
N MET A 97 0.04 10.28 7.49
CA MET A 97 0.09 10.06 8.95
C MET A 97 -0.39 8.67 9.36
N PRO A 98 -1.57 8.18 8.92
CA PRO A 98 -2.00 6.81 9.19
C PRO A 98 -1.04 5.74 8.64
N LEU A 99 -0.35 6.03 7.52
CA LEU A 99 0.62 5.09 6.93
C LEU A 99 1.89 5.01 7.76
N LEU A 100 2.41 6.15 8.23
CA LEU A 100 3.58 6.23 9.10
C LEU A 100 3.34 5.52 10.44
N ASP A 101 2.12 5.63 10.98
CA ASP A 101 1.75 4.95 12.22
C ASP A 101 1.78 3.42 12.06
N ILE A 102 1.32 2.88 10.93
CA ILE A 102 1.48 1.45 10.66
C ILE A 102 2.96 1.07 10.58
N ILE A 103 3.77 1.81 9.81
CA ILE A 103 5.19 1.46 9.60
C ILE A 103 5.90 1.38 10.94
N ARG A 104 5.62 2.32 11.85
CA ARG A 104 6.15 2.31 13.22
C ARG A 104 5.70 1.09 14.02
N LYS A 105 4.41 0.75 13.97
CA LYS A 105 3.87 -0.45 14.63
C LYS A 105 4.53 -1.73 14.07
N MET A 106 4.70 -1.84 12.75
CA MET A 106 5.35 -3.00 12.11
C MET A 106 6.82 -3.14 12.52
N GLN A 107 7.55 -2.03 12.59
CA GLN A 107 8.94 -2.03 13.07
C GLN A 107 9.05 -2.45 14.54
N ALA A 108 8.06 -2.13 15.38
CA ALA A 108 8.05 -2.56 16.77
C ALA A 108 7.89 -4.09 16.90
N ILE A 109 7.05 -4.70 16.07
CA ILE A 109 6.80 -6.15 16.07
C ILE A 109 8.04 -6.95 15.62
N GLU A 110 8.85 -6.42 14.70
CA GLU A 110 10.09 -7.08 14.25
C GLU A 110 11.19 -7.09 15.32
N ASN A 111 11.11 -6.20 16.32
CA ASN A 111 12.11 -6.07 17.38
C ASN A 111 11.76 -6.85 18.67
N GLU A 112 10.67 -7.62 18.69
CA GLU A 112 10.28 -8.53 19.79
C GLU A 112 10.57 -10.00 19.45
#